data_AF-A0A0F9CJW1-F1
#
_entry.id   AF-A0A0F9CJW1-F1
#
_cell.length_a   1.000
_cell.length_b   1.000
_cell.length_c   1.000
_cell.angle_alpha   90.00
_cell.angle_beta   90.00
_cell.angle_gamma   90.00
#
_symmetry.space_group_name_H-M   'P 1'
#
loop_
_entity.id
_entity.type
_entity.pdbx_description
1 polymer ?
#
loop_
_entity_poly.entity_id
_entity_poly.type
_entity_poly.pdbx_seq_one_letter_code
_entity_poly.pdbx_strand_id
1 'polypeptide(L)'
;MVIQTVALDPNAQAYTDDEIAIKANAAPTAIDNIAVDSVGDAELTSTAAKDNLDALADTARGYVKTAPAVGEFPVTAVKYDAAGDVVFDYDDVPIV
;
A
#
# COMPACT_ATOMS: atom_id res chain seq x y z
N MET A 1 -23.41 -16.96 52.16
CA MET A 1 -23.84 -17.16 50.76
C MET A 1 -24.71 -15.96 50.40
N VAL A 2 -24.23 -15.06 49.55
CA VAL A 2 -25.00 -13.88 49.14
C VAL A 2 -25.71 -14.24 47.86
N ILE A 3 -27.05 -14.19 47.87
CA ILE A 3 -27.84 -14.34 46.65
C ILE A 3 -27.82 -12.99 45.96
N GLN A 4 -27.12 -12.89 44.84
CA GLN A 4 -27.19 -11.72 43.98
C GLN A 4 -28.60 -11.66 43.40
N THR A 5 -29.35 -10.64 43.79
CA THR A 5 -30.71 -10.41 43.31
C THR A 5 -30.62 -9.70 41.97
N VAL A 6 -31.13 -10.32 40.91
CA VAL A 6 -31.31 -9.63 39.63
C VAL A 6 -32.57 -8.79 39.74
N ALA A 7 -32.41 -7.47 39.83
CA ALA A 7 -33.52 -6.54 39.72
C ALA A 7 -33.82 -6.35 38.22
N LEU A 8 -34.98 -6.82 37.78
CA LEU A 8 -35.50 -6.47 36.45
C LEU A 8 -36.03 -5.04 36.51
N ASP A 9 -35.76 -4.24 35.48
CA ASP A 9 -36.31 -2.89 35.37
C ASP A 9 -37.85 -2.98 35.20
N PRO A 10 -38.65 -2.48 36.15
CA PRO A 10 -40.11 -2.53 36.05
C PRO A 10 -40.66 -1.65 34.92
N ASN A 11 -39.84 -0.76 34.34
CA ASN A 11 -40.20 0.11 33.23
C ASN A 11 -39.66 -0.40 31.88
N ALA A 12 -39.10 -1.61 31.82
CA ALA A 12 -38.62 -2.20 30.58
C ALA A 12 -39.79 -2.34 29.60
N GLN A 13 -39.67 -1.67 28.45
CA GLN A 13 -40.65 -1.81 27.38
C GLN A 13 -40.46 -3.16 26.67
N ALA A 14 -41.56 -3.89 26.49
CA ALA A 14 -41.58 -5.05 25.62
C ALA A 14 -41.66 -4.57 24.17
N TYR A 15 -40.79 -5.10 23.31
CA TYR A 15 -40.79 -4.82 21.87
C TYR A 15 -41.11 -6.11 21.12
N THR A 16 -41.89 -5.99 20.05
CA THR A 16 -42.02 -7.03 19.04
C THR A 16 -40.72 -7.17 18.25
N ASP A 17 -40.53 -8.32 17.58
CA ASP A 17 -39.33 -8.57 16.77
C ASP A 17 -39.12 -7.47 15.71
N ASP A 18 -40.20 -6.97 15.10
CA ASP A 18 -40.17 -5.88 14.12
C ASP A 18 -39.75 -4.54 14.75
N GLU A 19 -40.24 -4.21 15.95
CA GLU A 19 -39.85 -3.00 16.67
C GLU A 19 -38.37 -3.04 17.11
N ILE A 20 -37.86 -4.21 17.48
CA ILE A 20 -36.43 -4.41 17.78
C ILE A 20 -35.60 -4.17 16.51
N ALA A 21 -36.01 -4.74 15.37
CA ALA A 21 -35.31 -4.56 14.10
C ALA A 21 -35.28 -3.09 13.67
N ILE A 22 -36.40 -2.38 13.80
CA ILE A 22 -36.48 -0.95 13.50
C ILE A 22 -35.56 -0.14 14.42
N LYS A 23 -35.56 -0.41 15.72
CA LYS A 23 -34.69 0.29 16.68
C LYS A 23 -33.21 -0.01 16.47
N ALA A 24 -32.85 -1.25 16.12
CA ALA A 24 -31.48 -1.62 15.79
C ALA A 24 -30.99 -0.91 14.52
N ASN A 25 -31.86 -0.81 13.50
CA ASN A 25 -31.54 -0.13 12.25
C ASN A 25 -31.55 1.41 12.37
N ALA A 26 -32.34 1.96 13.30
CA ALA A 26 -32.39 3.39 13.59
C ALA A 26 -31.36 3.83 14.63
N ALA A 27 -30.67 2.89 15.29
CA ALA A 27 -29.59 3.22 16.20
C ALA A 27 -28.51 3.96 15.39
N PRO A 28 -28.11 5.18 15.81
CA PRO A 28 -27.03 5.87 15.14
C PRO A 28 -25.82 4.94 15.16
N THR A 29 -25.23 4.69 13.99
CA THR A 29 -23.94 4.01 13.88
C THR A 29 -22.91 4.89 14.58
N ALA A 30 -22.81 4.78 15.90
CA ALA A 30 -21.59 5.09 16.64
C ALA A 30 -20.54 4.02 16.33
N ILE A 31 -20.41 3.68 15.05
CA ILE A 31 -19.15 3.26 14.48
C ILE A 31 -18.42 4.58 14.34
N ASP A 32 -17.76 4.96 15.43
CA ASP A 32 -16.78 6.03 15.44
C ASP A 32 -15.92 5.82 14.18
N ASN A 33 -15.90 6.83 13.32
CA ASN A 33 -15.39 6.77 11.95
C ASN A 33 -14.10 5.93 11.84
N ILE A 34 -14.21 4.61 11.63
CA ILE A 34 -13.26 3.95 10.73
C ILE A 34 -13.65 4.58 9.41
N ALA A 35 -12.99 5.70 9.11
CA ALA A 35 -13.30 6.50 7.96
C ALA A 35 -13.47 5.51 6.80
N VAL A 36 -14.58 5.62 6.09
CA VAL A 36 -14.77 4.89 4.84
C VAL A 36 -13.64 5.23 3.84
N ASP A 37 -12.82 6.25 4.16
CA ASP A 37 -11.53 6.62 3.55
C ASP A 37 -10.26 6.06 4.22
N SER A 38 -10.30 5.46 5.41
CA SER A 38 -9.09 5.03 6.14
C SER A 38 -8.47 3.74 5.60
N VAL A 39 -9.24 2.96 4.86
CA VAL A 39 -8.73 1.94 3.94
C VAL A 39 -9.53 2.09 2.65
N GLY A 40 -9.45 3.27 2.05
CA GLY A 40 -9.74 3.33 0.64
C GLY A 40 -8.81 2.34 -0.05
N ASP A 41 -9.38 1.34 -0.70
CA ASP A 41 -8.81 0.74 -1.91
C ASP A 41 -8.80 1.81 -3.01
N ALA A 42 -8.31 3.01 -2.66
CA ALA A 42 -7.75 3.95 -3.58
C ALA A 42 -6.56 3.20 -4.12
N GLU A 43 -6.84 2.38 -5.13
CA GLU A 43 -6.00 2.17 -6.29
C GLU A 43 -5.15 3.43 -6.37
N LEU A 44 -3.94 3.36 -5.79
CA LEU A 44 -3.02 4.48 -5.76
C LEU A 44 -2.95 4.86 -7.21
N THR A 45 -3.55 6.00 -7.56
CA THR A 45 -3.72 6.39 -8.96
C THR A 45 -2.38 6.15 -9.61
N SER A 46 -2.31 5.56 -10.81
CA SER A 46 -1.01 5.12 -11.35
C SER A 46 0.08 6.20 -11.26
N THR A 47 -0.33 7.46 -11.24
CA THR A 47 0.41 8.67 -10.84
C THR A 47 0.96 8.62 -9.41
N ALA A 48 0.18 8.45 -8.33
CA ALA A 48 0.70 8.36 -6.96
C ALA A 48 1.68 7.18 -6.75
N ALA A 49 1.44 6.04 -7.39
CA ALA A 49 2.39 4.92 -7.36
C ALA A 49 3.69 5.26 -8.12
N LYS A 50 3.59 5.95 -9.27
CA LYS A 50 4.73 6.50 -10.01
C LYS A 50 5.48 7.57 -9.23
N ASP A 51 4.77 8.50 -8.58
CA ASP A 51 5.32 9.61 -7.82
C ASP A 51 6.09 9.09 -6.61
N ASN A 52 5.55 8.07 -5.92
CA ASN A 52 6.27 7.39 -4.85
C ASN A 52 7.53 6.69 -5.38
N LEU A 53 7.42 6.03 -6.53
CA LEU A 53 8.54 5.35 -7.16
C LEU A 53 9.62 6.35 -7.65
N ASP A 54 9.23 7.53 -8.13
CA ASP A 54 10.14 8.59 -8.57
C ASP A 54 10.72 9.40 -7.40
N ALA A 55 10.05 9.40 -6.25
CA ALA A 55 10.54 9.97 -4.99
C ALA A 55 11.60 9.11 -4.30
N LEU A 56 11.69 7.81 -4.61
CA LEU A 56 12.83 6.98 -4.17
C LEU A 56 14.07 7.32 -5.02
N ALA A 57 15.17 7.66 -4.36
CA ALA A 57 16.47 7.81 -5.01
C ALA A 57 16.83 6.53 -5.80
N ASP A 58 17.47 6.67 -6.96
CA ASP A 58 17.79 5.55 -7.86
C ASP A 58 18.55 4.40 -7.16
N THR A 59 19.42 4.75 -6.20
CA THR A 59 20.13 3.80 -5.33
C THR A 59 19.21 2.93 -4.46
N ALA A 60 18.04 3.43 -4.05
CA ALA A 60 17.07 2.68 -3.26
C ALA A 60 16.17 1.77 -4.11
N ARG A 61 16.03 2.05 -5.42
CA ARG A 61 15.17 1.27 -6.32
C ARG A 61 15.87 0.07 -6.97
N GLY A 62 17.20 -0.04 -6.82
CA GLY A 62 18.00 -1.05 -7.51
C GLY A 62 18.02 -0.91 -9.05
N TYR A 63 17.35 0.10 -9.59
CA TYR A 63 17.49 0.49 -10.99
C TYR A 63 18.69 1.44 -11.05
N VAL A 64 19.79 0.97 -11.64
CA VAL A 64 20.80 1.87 -12.16
C VAL A 64 20.11 2.65 -13.28
N LYS A 65 19.71 3.89 -12.99
CA LYS A 65 19.20 4.79 -14.01
C LYS A 65 20.36 5.11 -14.93
N THR A 66 20.53 4.30 -15.98
CA THR A 66 21.37 4.61 -17.12
C THR A 66 20.68 5.71 -17.91
N ALA A 67 20.54 6.91 -17.32
CA ALA A 67 20.40 8.10 -18.14
C ALA A 67 21.66 8.11 -19.01
N PRO A 68 21.57 7.88 -20.33
CA PRO A 68 22.76 7.70 -21.13
C PRO A 68 23.51 9.03 -21.11
N ALA A 69 24.56 9.13 -20.29
CA ALA A 69 25.51 10.20 -20.40
C ALA A 69 26.15 10.02 -21.78
N VAL A 70 26.08 11.05 -22.61
CA VAL A 70 26.75 11.03 -23.91
C VAL A 70 28.24 11.15 -23.62
N GLY A 71 29.03 10.12 -23.93
CA GLY A 71 30.45 10.08 -23.59
C GLY A 71 31.13 8.76 -23.94
N GLU A 72 32.45 8.71 -23.79
CA GLU A 72 33.24 7.47 -23.89
C GLU A 72 33.22 6.77 -22.53
N PHE A 73 32.84 5.50 -22.51
CA PHE A 73 32.84 4.66 -21.29
C PHE A 73 33.96 3.62 -21.37
N PRO A 74 34.73 3.43 -20.30
CA PRO A 74 35.79 2.43 -20.31
C PRO A 74 35.20 1.02 -20.38
N VAL A 75 35.85 0.14 -21.16
CA VAL A 75 35.50 -1.27 -21.23
C VAL A 75 36.05 -1.97 -19.98
N THR A 76 35.17 -2.63 -19.23
CA THR A 76 35.53 -3.37 -18.01
C THR A 76 35.78 -4.85 -18.27
N ALA A 77 35.10 -5.43 -19.28
CA ALA A 77 35.32 -6.80 -19.70
C ALA A 77 35.04 -7.02 -21.19
N VAL A 78 35.74 -7.99 -21.77
CA VAL A 78 35.51 -8.50 -23.11
C VAL A 78 35.22 -10.00 -22.99
N LYS A 79 34.08 -10.45 -23.51
CA LYS A 79 33.62 -11.84 -23.41
C LYS A 79 33.08 -12.33 -24.74
N TYR A 80 33.02 -13.65 -24.88
CA TYR A 80 32.29 -14.30 -25.97
C TYR A 80 30.95 -14.78 -25.43
N ASP A 81 29.88 -14.57 -26.20
CA ASP A 81 28.58 -15.14 -25.87
C ASP A 81 28.45 -16.61 -26.34
N ALA A 82 27.27 -17.18 -26.15
CA ALA A 82 27.00 -18.56 -26.56
C ALA A 82 26.94 -18.75 -28.10
N ALA A 83 26.80 -17.66 -28.86
CA ALA A 83 26.87 -17.67 -30.32
C ALA A 83 28.31 -17.52 -30.83
N GLY A 84 29.26 -17.20 -29.95
CA GLY A 84 30.66 -16.92 -30.29
C GLY A 84 30.91 -15.48 -30.69
N ASP A 85 29.94 -14.59 -30.48
CA ASP A 85 30.08 -13.16 -30.75
C ASP A 85 30.80 -12.46 -29.61
N VAL A 86 31.60 -11.44 -29.94
CA VAL A 86 32.30 -10.62 -28.95
C VAL A 86 31.33 -9.62 -28.33
N VAL A 87 31.23 -9.64 -27.01
CA VAL A 87 30.43 -8.74 -26.20
C VAL A 87 31.32 -7.94 -25.27
N PHE A 88 31.04 -6.65 -25.15
CA PHE A 88 31.76 -5.70 -24.29
C PHE A 88 30.88 -5.29 -23.12
N ASP A 89 31.43 -5.37 -21.91
CA ASP A 89 30.85 -4.74 -20.72
C ASP A 89 31.55 -3.38 -20.51
N TYR A 90 30.75 -2.36 -20.22
CA TYR A 90 31.23 -0.99 -20.00
C TYR A 90 31.07 -0.60 -18.53
N ASP A 91 31.91 0.32 -18.06
CA ASP A 91 31.78 0.99 -16.76
C ASP A 91 30.59 1.96 -16.76
N ASP A 92 30.06 2.28 -15.57
CA ASP A 92 28.94 3.23 -15.42
C ASP A 92 29.42 4.69 -15.25
N VAL A 93 30.73 4.91 -15.18
CA VAL A 93 31.36 6.24 -15.12
C VAL A 93 32.01 6.58 -16.48
N PRO A 94 31.63 7.70 -17.12
CA PRO A 94 32.27 8.15 -18.36
C PRO A 94 33.68 8.70 -18.11
N ILE A 95 34.54 8.61 -19.12
CA ILE A 95 35.85 9.27 -19.14
C ILE A 95 35.62 10.78 -19.35
N VAL A 96 36.27 11.61 -18.52
CA VAL A 96 36.23 13.08 -18.58
C VAL A 96 37.47 13.63 -19.28
#